data_AF-A0A7J2X3X8-F1
#
_entry.id   AF-A0A7J2X3X8-F1
#
_cell.length_a   1.000
_cell.length_b   1.000
_cell.length_c   1.000
_cell.angle_alpha   90.00
_cell.angle_beta   90.00
_cell.angle_gamma   90.00
#
_symmetry.space_group_name_H-M   'P 1'
#
loop_
_entity.id
_entity.type
_entity.pdbx_description
1 polymer ?
#
loop_
_entity_poly.entity_id
_entity_poly.type
_entity_poly.pdbx_seq_one_letter_code
_entity_poly.pdbx_strand_id
1 'polypeptide(L)'
;MEIKLLPIALITIILLGGFASYLNTQQIVYASKDNINKIAVAQTIIDKISRRINYILSLAEEYNIEIPENLTDNTETAKELLANASVIVYDEPCKAIKMAIKASIVFAPVARYVASNLPEDVKSDLEKRRVECAVEARLR
;
A
#
# COMPACT_ATOMS: atom_id res chain seq x y z
N MET A 1 -30.38 -4.70 23.05
CA MET A 1 -29.01 -4.19 23.31
C MET A 1 -28.22 -4.36 22.04
N GLU A 2 -28.27 -3.35 21.17
CA GLU A 2 -27.75 -3.43 19.81
C GLU A 2 -26.23 -3.22 19.83
N ILE A 3 -25.50 -4.30 19.54
CA ILE A 3 -24.06 -4.24 19.35
C ILE A 3 -23.82 -3.55 18.01
N LYS A 4 -23.36 -2.30 18.08
CA LYS A 4 -22.98 -1.45 16.95
C LYS A 4 -21.88 -2.13 16.12
N LEU A 5 -22.28 -2.82 15.06
CA LEU A 5 -21.44 -3.45 14.02
C LEU A 5 -20.65 -2.46 13.13
N LEU A 6 -20.55 -1.19 13.52
CA LEU A 6 -20.06 -0.10 12.68
C LEU A 6 -18.52 0.05 12.55
N PRO A 7 -17.64 -0.30 13.52
CA PRO A 7 -16.22 0.02 13.37
C PRO A 7 -15.47 -0.94 12.43
N ILE A 8 -16.02 -2.12 12.14
CA ILE A 8 -15.34 -3.13 11.31
C ILE A 8 -15.55 -2.85 9.81
N ALA A 9 -16.67 -2.22 9.44
CA ALA A 9 -16.98 -1.87 8.05
C ALA A 9 -16.15 -0.68 7.51
N LEU A 10 -15.59 0.17 8.38
CA LEU A 10 -14.76 1.30 7.94
C LEU A 10 -13.32 0.88 7.61
N ILE A 11 -12.80 -0.15 8.30
CA ILE A 11 -11.46 -0.69 8.10
C ILE A 11 -11.36 -1.40 6.74
N THR A 12 -12.43 -2.05 6.28
CA THR A 12 -12.48 -2.70 4.96
C THR A 12 -12.47 -1.69 3.80
N ILE A 13 -13.07 -0.50 3.99
CA ILE A 13 -13.07 0.56 2.97
C ILE A 13 -11.69 1.24 2.84
N ILE A 14 -10.86 1.25 3.88
CA ILE A 14 -9.52 1.87 3.82
C ILE A 14 -8.48 0.96 3.15
N LEU A 15 -8.65 -0.37 3.23
CA LEU A 15 -7.77 -1.31 2.53
C LEU A 15 -8.16 -1.60 1.07
N LEU A 16 -9.43 -1.47 0.71
CA LEU A 16 -9.92 -1.69 -0.66
C LEU A 16 -10.34 -0.40 -1.37
N GLY A 17 -11.04 0.51 -0.70
CA GLY A 17 -11.63 1.71 -1.30
C GLY A 17 -10.61 2.82 -1.61
N GLY A 18 -9.57 2.98 -0.80
CA GLY A 18 -8.48 3.93 -1.09
C GLY A 18 -7.67 3.54 -2.32
N PHE A 19 -7.51 2.24 -2.57
CA PHE A 19 -6.85 1.71 -3.76
C PHE A 19 -7.79 1.66 -4.96
N ALA A 20 -9.07 1.28 -4.77
CA ALA A 20 -10.07 1.25 -5.83
C ALA A 20 -10.45 2.64 -6.36
N SER A 21 -10.58 3.67 -5.51
CA SER A 21 -10.83 5.05 -5.97
C SER A 21 -9.61 5.66 -6.65
N TYR A 22 -8.38 5.26 -6.26
CA TYR A 22 -7.16 5.62 -6.99
C TYR A 22 -7.08 4.91 -8.35
N LEU A 23 -7.46 3.63 -8.42
CA LEU A 23 -7.61 2.88 -9.68
C LEU A 23 -8.70 3.50 -10.57
N ASN A 24 -9.80 4.02 -9.99
CA ASN A 24 -10.88 4.65 -10.76
C ASN A 24 -10.51 6.05 -11.28
N THR A 25 -9.52 6.72 -10.66
CA THR A 25 -8.96 7.97 -11.19
C THR A 25 -7.91 7.71 -12.29
N GLN A 26 -7.57 6.45 -12.54
CA GLN A 26 -6.55 6.02 -13.50
C GLN A 26 -7.19 5.16 -14.60
N GLN A 27 -7.95 5.83 -15.45
CA GLN A 27 -8.00 5.63 -16.90
C GLN A 27 -6.60 5.50 -17.59
N ILE A 28 -5.53 5.10 -16.89
CA ILE A 28 -4.13 5.35 -17.26
C ILE A 28 -3.48 4.16 -17.99
N VAL A 29 -4.22 3.09 -18.30
CA VAL A 29 -3.68 1.99 -19.12
C VAL A 29 -4.53 1.70 -20.35
N TYR A 30 -4.98 2.75 -21.04
CA TYR A 30 -5.34 2.60 -22.45
C TYR A 30 -4.63 3.66 -23.29
N ALA A 31 -3.77 3.18 -24.19
CA ALA A 31 -3.07 3.90 -25.26
C ALA A 31 -1.87 4.80 -24.86
N SER A 32 -0.73 4.19 -24.55
CA SER A 32 0.55 4.79 -24.93
C SER A 32 1.35 3.79 -25.77
N LYS A 33 1.70 4.22 -26.98
CA LYS A 33 2.36 3.42 -28.02
C LYS A 33 3.86 3.19 -27.74
N ASP A 34 4.38 3.76 -26.65
CA ASP A 34 5.81 3.78 -26.34
C ASP A 34 6.16 2.96 -25.09
N ASN A 35 7.18 2.12 -25.18
CA ASN A 35 7.64 1.26 -24.07
C ASN A 35 8.29 2.09 -22.94
N ILE A 36 8.87 3.25 -23.26
CA ILE A 36 9.51 4.14 -22.27
C ILE A 36 8.49 4.61 -21.22
N ASN A 37 7.28 4.97 -21.64
CA ASN A 37 6.22 5.39 -20.74
C ASN A 37 5.73 4.25 -19.83
N LYS A 38 5.69 3.01 -20.33
CA LYS A 38 5.27 1.85 -19.54
C LYS A 38 6.28 1.50 -18.45
N ILE A 39 7.58 1.59 -18.76
CA ILE A 39 8.66 1.37 -17.79
C ILE A 39 8.59 2.42 -16.69
N ALA A 40 8.49 3.71 -17.04
CA ALA A 40 8.40 4.79 -16.06
C ALA A 40 7.19 4.65 -15.12
N VAL A 41 6.03 4.26 -15.67
CA VAL A 41 4.82 3.97 -14.88
C VAL A 41 5.05 2.77 -13.96
N ALA A 42 5.64 1.68 -14.46
CA ALA A 42 5.90 0.48 -13.68
C ALA A 42 6.86 0.76 -12.52
N GLN A 43 7.97 1.47 -12.76
CA GLN A 43 8.90 1.92 -11.73
C GLN A 43 8.21 2.78 -10.68
N THR A 44 7.39 3.74 -11.10
CA THR A 44 6.63 4.59 -10.18
C THR A 44 5.72 3.78 -9.26
N ILE A 45 5.06 2.74 -9.79
CA ILE A 45 4.19 1.86 -9.00
C ILE A 45 5.01 1.03 -8.01
N ILE A 46 6.11 0.42 -8.47
CA ILE A 46 7.02 -0.37 -7.63
C ILE A 46 7.56 0.49 -6.48
N ASP A 47 8.06 1.69 -6.77
CA ASP A 47 8.60 2.62 -5.79
C ASP A 47 7.55 3.03 -4.75
N LYS A 48 6.34 3.35 -5.20
CA LYS A 48 5.25 3.72 -4.28
C LYS A 48 4.90 2.58 -3.33
N ILE A 49 4.80 1.35 -3.83
CA ILE A 49 4.47 0.19 -3.02
C ILE A 49 5.63 -0.12 -2.05
N SER A 50 6.88 -0.07 -2.52
CA SER A 50 8.07 -0.27 -1.69
C SER A 50 8.15 0.75 -0.55
N ARG A 51 7.98 2.05 -0.85
CA ARG A 51 7.97 3.11 0.17
C ARG A 51 6.88 2.87 1.21
N ARG A 52 5.69 2.45 0.80
CA ARG A 52 4.58 2.18 1.71
C ARG A 52 4.87 0.99 2.63
N ILE A 53 5.42 -0.10 2.10
CA ILE A 53 5.83 -1.26 2.90
C ILE A 53 6.90 -0.85 3.92
N ASN A 54 7.94 -0.16 3.47
CA ASN A 54 9.03 0.28 4.34
C ASN A 54 8.54 1.24 5.44
N TYR A 55 7.63 2.16 5.11
CA TYR A 55 7.03 3.06 6.08
C TYR A 55 6.23 2.32 7.17
N ILE A 56 5.47 1.29 6.79
CA ILE A 56 4.71 0.50 7.76
C ILE A 56 5.66 -0.31 8.65
N LEU A 57 6.72 -0.87 8.09
CA LEU A 57 7.73 -1.58 8.88
C LEU A 57 8.48 -0.63 9.82
N SER A 58 8.79 0.59 9.39
CA SER A 58 9.41 1.58 10.27
C SER A 58 8.49 2.01 11.41
N LEU A 59 7.17 2.09 11.19
CA LEU A 59 6.21 2.32 12.27
C LEU A 59 6.21 1.15 13.27
N ALA A 60 6.30 -0.09 12.78
CA ALA A 60 6.38 -1.24 13.67
C ALA A 60 7.64 -1.18 14.55
N GLU A 61 8.78 -0.82 13.97
CA GLU A 61 10.05 -0.64 14.68
C GLU A 61 9.99 0.54 15.67
N GLU A 62 9.55 1.72 15.23
CA GLU A 62 9.46 2.94 16.05
C GLU A 62 8.60 2.75 17.30
N TYR A 63 7.50 2.02 17.17
CA TYR A 63 6.55 1.78 18.27
C TYR A 63 6.70 0.40 18.92
N ASN A 64 7.79 -0.33 18.66
CA ASN A 64 8.09 -1.64 19.23
C ASN A 64 6.96 -2.67 19.07
N ILE A 65 6.31 -2.68 17.90
CA ILE A 65 5.27 -3.63 17.53
C ILE A 65 5.94 -4.89 16.97
N GLU A 66 5.93 -5.98 17.75
CA GLU A 66 6.45 -7.27 17.32
C GLU A 66 5.50 -7.91 16.29
N ILE A 67 6.01 -8.20 15.08
CA ILE A 67 5.23 -8.85 14.02
C ILE A 67 5.23 -10.37 14.30
N PRO A 68 4.07 -11.01 14.47
CA PRO A 68 3.97 -12.46 14.66
C PRO A 68 4.59 -13.25 13.52
N GLU A 69 5.15 -14.44 13.83
CA GLU A 69 5.84 -15.30 12.87
C GLU A 69 5.01 -15.59 11.60
N ASN A 70 3.70 -15.87 11.76
CA ASN A 70 2.79 -16.11 10.63
C ASN A 70 2.59 -14.89 9.70
N LEU A 71 2.98 -13.69 10.13
CA LEU A 71 2.97 -12.45 9.35
C LEU A 71 4.37 -12.06 8.86
N THR A 72 5.44 -12.61 9.45
CA THR A 72 6.81 -12.44 8.97
C THR A 72 6.98 -13.04 7.57
N ASP A 73 6.45 -14.23 7.31
CA ASP A 73 6.45 -14.86 5.98
C ASP A 73 5.83 -13.96 4.89
N ASN A 74 4.74 -13.26 5.25
CA ASN A 74 4.09 -12.31 4.35
C ASN A 74 4.99 -11.10 4.05
N THR A 75 5.76 -10.65 5.05
CA THR A 75 6.73 -9.55 4.88
C THR A 75 7.84 -9.94 3.93
N GLU A 76 8.43 -11.13 4.13
CA GLU A 76 9.50 -11.66 3.29
C GLU A 76 9.02 -11.87 1.84
N THR A 77 7.88 -12.54 1.68
CA THR A 77 7.27 -12.78 0.37
C THR A 77 6.97 -11.48 -0.37
N ALA A 78 6.47 -10.45 0.32
CA ALA A 78 6.20 -9.16 -0.30
C ALA A 78 7.49 -8.45 -0.76
N LYS A 79 8.56 -8.51 0.05
CA LYS A 79 9.88 -7.96 -0.31
C LYS A 79 10.47 -8.68 -1.52
N GLU A 80 10.37 -10.00 -1.56
CA GLU A 80 10.84 -10.82 -2.69
C GLU A 80 10.07 -10.47 -3.98
N LEU A 81 8.74 -10.36 -3.91
CA LEU A 81 7.92 -9.96 -5.06
C LEU A 81 8.30 -8.57 -5.60
N LEU A 82 8.62 -7.61 -4.73
CA LEU A 82 9.09 -6.29 -5.15
C LEU A 82 10.49 -6.35 -5.76
N ALA A 83 11.41 -7.12 -5.18
CA ALA A 83 12.74 -7.31 -5.74
C ALA A 83 12.66 -7.91 -7.15
N ASN A 84 11.85 -8.96 -7.32
CA ASN A 84 11.61 -9.59 -8.61
C ASN A 84 10.94 -8.64 -9.61
N ALA A 85 9.98 -7.82 -9.16
CA ALA A 85 9.36 -6.80 -10.01
C ALA A 85 10.38 -5.78 -10.52
N SER A 86 11.28 -5.31 -9.66
CA SER A 86 12.35 -4.37 -10.03
C SER A 86 13.33 -4.95 -11.04
N VAL A 87 13.63 -6.26 -10.94
CA VAL A 87 14.52 -6.94 -11.89
C VAL A 87 13.92 -6.98 -13.30
N ILE A 88 12.63 -7.29 -13.43
CA ILE A 88 12.00 -7.50 -14.75
C ILE A 88 11.36 -6.25 -15.34
N VAL A 89 11.45 -5.08 -14.68
CA VAL A 89 10.66 -3.89 -15.03
C VAL A 89 10.96 -3.34 -16.42
N TYR A 90 12.19 -3.50 -16.91
CA TYR A 90 12.62 -3.03 -18.23
C TYR A 90 12.16 -3.95 -19.36
N ASP A 91 12.13 -5.26 -19.11
CA ASP A 91 11.77 -6.28 -20.11
C ASP A 91 10.26 -6.53 -20.15
N GLU A 92 9.63 -6.63 -18.99
CA GLU A 92 8.22 -6.98 -18.82
C GLU A 92 7.48 -6.02 -17.85
N PRO A 93 7.35 -4.71 -18.17
CA PRO A 93 6.82 -3.71 -17.25
C PRO A 93 5.41 -4.04 -16.73
N CYS A 94 4.53 -4.59 -17.57
CA CYS A 94 3.19 -4.99 -17.14
C CYS A 94 3.20 -6.15 -16.13
N LYS A 95 4.16 -7.07 -16.25
CA LYS A 95 4.32 -8.20 -15.31
C LYS A 95 4.94 -7.72 -14.00
N ALA A 96 5.89 -6.80 -14.08
CA ALA A 96 6.46 -6.11 -12.92
C ALA A 96 5.37 -5.40 -12.09
N ILE A 97 4.45 -4.67 -12.75
CA ILE A 97 3.29 -4.06 -12.08
C ILE A 97 2.44 -5.11 -11.36
N LYS A 98 2.11 -6.23 -12.02
CA LYS A 98 1.32 -7.30 -11.41
C LYS A 98 2.02 -7.90 -10.19
N MET A 99 3.33 -8.10 -10.24
CA MET A 99 4.13 -8.57 -9.11
C MET A 99 4.12 -7.57 -7.95
N ALA A 100 4.30 -6.28 -8.23
CA ALA A 100 4.24 -5.23 -7.21
C ALA A 100 2.86 -5.14 -6.55
N ILE A 101 1.77 -5.26 -7.32
CA ILE A 101 0.41 -5.32 -6.77
C ILE A 101 0.23 -6.56 -5.90
N LYS A 102 0.75 -7.73 -6.33
CA LYS A 102 0.71 -8.96 -5.52
C LYS A 102 1.47 -8.78 -4.20
N ALA A 103 2.63 -8.11 -4.21
CA ALA A 103 3.37 -7.79 -2.98
C ALA A 103 2.52 -6.97 -2.00
N SER A 104 1.83 -5.94 -2.49
CA SER A 104 0.90 -5.13 -1.68
C SER A 104 -0.23 -5.97 -1.05
N ILE A 105 -0.79 -6.91 -1.82
CA ILE A 105 -1.87 -7.80 -1.33
C ILE A 105 -1.35 -8.74 -0.23
N VAL A 106 -0.18 -9.38 -0.47
CA VAL A 106 0.45 -10.28 0.50
C VAL A 106 0.82 -9.53 1.78
N PHE A 107 1.28 -8.28 1.68
CA PHE A 107 1.63 -7.46 2.83
C PHE A 107 0.43 -6.89 3.60
N ALA A 108 -0.77 -6.88 3.01
CA ALA A 108 -1.95 -6.24 3.61
C ALA A 108 -2.31 -6.71 5.04
N PRO A 109 -2.18 -8.00 5.41
CA PRO A 109 -2.39 -8.45 6.79
C PRO A 109 -1.38 -7.85 7.77
N VAL A 110 -0.11 -7.71 7.37
CA VAL A 110 0.95 -7.05 8.18
C VAL A 110 0.59 -5.59 8.41
N ALA A 111 0.20 -4.89 7.34
CA ALA A 111 -0.21 -3.49 7.42
C ALA A 111 -1.39 -3.27 8.37
N ARG A 112 -2.40 -4.15 8.34
CA ARG A 112 -3.52 -4.13 9.28
C ARG A 112 -3.05 -4.34 10.71
N TYR A 113 -2.22 -5.36 10.93
CA TYR A 113 -1.71 -5.69 12.24
C TYR A 113 -0.95 -4.53 12.87
N VAL A 114 0.00 -3.94 12.15
CA VAL A 114 0.76 -2.77 12.61
C VAL A 114 -0.19 -1.62 12.92
N ALA A 115 -1.08 -1.27 12.00
CA ALA A 115 -2.02 -0.17 12.20
C ALA A 115 -2.92 -0.37 13.43
N SER A 116 -3.38 -1.59 13.71
CA SER A 116 -4.21 -1.89 14.88
C SER A 116 -3.46 -1.79 16.20
N ASN A 117 -2.15 -2.04 16.22
CA ASN A 117 -1.32 -2.03 17.43
C ASN A 117 -0.58 -0.70 17.67
N LEU A 118 -0.77 0.30 16.81
CA LEU A 118 -0.25 1.65 17.07
C LEU A 118 -0.92 2.29 18.30
N PRO A 119 -0.21 3.18 19.02
CA PRO A 119 -0.81 4.04 20.04
C PRO A 119 -1.96 4.89 19.46
N GLU A 120 -2.99 5.16 20.27
CA GLU A 120 -4.20 5.88 19.82
C GLU A 120 -3.93 7.33 19.42
N ASP A 121 -3.02 8.01 20.10
CA ASP A 121 -2.55 9.35 19.75
C ASP A 121 -1.91 9.35 18.35
N VAL A 122 -1.07 8.35 18.06
CA VAL A 122 -0.43 8.18 16.76
C VAL A 122 -1.46 7.88 15.67
N LYS A 123 -2.45 7.02 15.94
CA LYS A 123 -3.55 6.76 15.00
C LYS A 123 -4.30 8.04 14.65
N SER A 124 -4.62 8.85 15.66
CA SER A 124 -5.33 10.12 15.47
C SER A 124 -4.51 11.13 14.65
N ASP A 125 -3.20 11.20 14.87
CA ASP A 125 -2.29 12.06 14.11
C ASP A 125 -2.16 11.62 12.65
N LEU A 126 -2.09 10.32 12.39
CA LEU A 126 -2.06 9.77 11.03
C LEU A 126 -3.36 10.05 10.28
N GLU A 127 -4.52 9.95 10.95
CA GLU A 127 -5.80 10.32 10.36
C GLU A 127 -5.88 11.81 10.02
N LYS A 128 -5.41 12.67 10.93
CA LYS A 128 -5.35 14.11 10.70
C LYS A 128 -4.47 14.46 9.51
N ARG A 129 -3.23 13.95 9.47
CA ARG A 129 -2.31 14.16 8.33
C ARG A 129 -2.91 13.69 7.02
N ARG A 130 -3.66 12.57 7.02
CA ARG A 130 -4.34 12.08 5.83
C ARG A 130 -5.39 13.07 5.31
N VAL A 131 -6.18 13.65 6.21
CA VAL A 131 -7.18 14.67 5.83
C VAL A 131 -6.47 15.91 5.29
N GLU A 132 -5.40 16.38 5.95
CA GLU A 132 -4.61 17.52 5.50
C GLU A 132 -4.03 17.29 4.09
N CYS A 133 -3.36 16.16 3.85
CA CYS A 133 -2.84 15.83 2.52
C CYS A 133 -3.94 15.73 1.45
N ALA A 134 -5.12 15.20 1.80
CA ALA A 134 -6.25 15.10 0.87
C ALA A 134 -6.84 16.48 0.51
N VAL A 135 -6.83 17.42 1.46
CA VAL A 135 -7.23 18.80 1.23
C VAL A 135 -6.20 19.52 0.37
N GLU A 136 -4.91 19.42 0.71
CA GLU A 136 -3.82 20.04 -0.07
C GLU A 136 -3.80 19.56 -1.52
N ALA A 137 -4.03 18.26 -1.76
CA ALA A 137 -4.07 17.69 -3.11
C ALA A 137 -5.23 18.22 -3.96
N ARG A 138 -6.29 18.75 -3.35
CA ARG A 138 -7.44 19.37 -4.06
C ARG A 138 -7.27 20.88 -4.27
N LEU A 139 -6.40 21.52 -3.49
CA LEU A 139 -6.11 22.95 -3.60
C LEU A 139 -5.02 23.25 -4.63
N ARG A 140 -4.32 22.22 -5.11
CA ARG A 140 -3.37 22.28 -6.24
C ARG A 140 -4.08 21.93 -7.54
#